data_AF-A0A945PZA7-F1
#
_entry.id   AF-A0A945PZA7-F1
#
_cell.length_a   1.000
_cell.length_b   1.000
_cell.length_c   1.000
_cell.angle_alpha   90.00
_cell.angle_beta   90.00
_cell.angle_gamma   90.00
#
_symmetry.space_group_name_H-M   'P 1'
#
loop_
_entity.id
_entity.type
_entity.pdbx_description
1 polymer ?
#
loop_
_entity_poly.entity_id
_entity_poly.type
_entity_poly.pdbx_seq_one_letter_code
_entity_poly.pdbx_strand_id
1 'polypeptide(L)'
;MQTAQSVEPLVGKTVEELQELLGSTEKLTSFKPELATITGEITDEDIANAAFQSLFAPHLQENQGQSPIPEVASLFEEIQASNSIQPLVGKTIEELQTLLGTDAAVEQPSLIAKVDYGTLCMANSGPGTNGSQFFIVTKKDGAQWLNGKHTVFGKVIEGMEIAQAIQGVEKENDKPLEDISIVNITIERI
;
A
#
# COMPACT_ATOMS: atom_id res chain seq x y z
N MET A 1 9.30 40.02 18.84
CA MET A 1 7.89 39.62 18.70
C MET A 1 7.62 39.40 17.23
N GLN A 2 7.66 38.15 16.76
CA GLN A 2 7.26 37.80 15.41
C GLN A 2 5.73 37.65 15.43
N THR A 3 5.05 38.48 14.65
CA THR A 3 3.60 38.42 14.47
C THR A 3 3.22 37.06 13.89
N ALA A 4 2.39 36.30 14.61
CA ALA A 4 1.77 35.10 14.09
C ALA A 4 1.02 35.46 12.80
N GLN A 5 1.44 34.90 11.67
CA GLN A 5 0.64 34.97 10.46
C GLN A 5 -0.66 34.23 10.74
N SER A 6 -1.77 34.94 10.58
CA SER A 6 -3.13 34.39 10.63
C SER A 6 -3.21 33.20 9.67
N VAL A 7 -3.26 31.98 10.20
CA VAL A 7 -3.49 30.78 9.40
C VAL A 7 -4.96 30.79 9.02
N GLU A 8 -5.27 31.16 7.77
CA GLU A 8 -6.64 31.03 7.28
C GLU A 8 -7.07 29.56 7.36
N PRO A 9 -8.29 29.26 7.83
CA PRO A 9 -8.78 27.89 7.85
C PRO A 9 -8.85 27.34 6.42
N LEU A 10 -8.34 26.12 6.24
CA LEU A 10 -8.35 25.40 4.97
C LEU A 10 -9.74 24.86 4.61
N VAL A 11 -10.69 24.94 5.55
CA VAL A 11 -12.06 24.43 5.39
C VAL A 11 -12.81 25.26 4.35
N GLY A 12 -13.29 24.60 3.29
CA GLY A 12 -14.07 25.22 2.22
C GLY A 12 -13.26 25.64 0.98
N LYS A 13 -11.93 25.47 1.00
CA LYS A 13 -11.09 25.74 -0.17
C LYS A 13 -11.15 24.57 -1.17
N THR A 14 -11.15 24.86 -2.47
CA THR A 14 -11.09 23.82 -3.52
C THR A 14 -9.68 23.24 -3.65
N VAL A 15 -9.55 22.10 -4.35
CA VAL A 15 -8.23 21.48 -4.61
C VAL A 15 -7.31 22.45 -5.34
N GLU A 16 -7.84 23.21 -6.29
CA GLU A 16 -7.12 24.21 -7.08
C GLU A 16 -6.62 25.37 -6.20
N GLU A 17 -7.44 25.86 -5.27
CA GLU A 17 -7.07 26.92 -4.33
C GLU A 17 -5.96 26.45 -3.37
N LEU A 18 -6.02 25.19 -2.94
CA LEU A 18 -4.96 24.58 -2.12
C LEU A 18 -3.66 24.41 -2.91
N GLN A 19 -3.73 24.03 -4.20
CA GLN A 19 -2.56 23.93 -5.07
C GLN A 19 -1.87 25.28 -5.28
N GLU A 20 -2.66 26.34 -5.47
CA GLU A 20 -2.16 27.71 -5.60
C GLU A 20 -1.49 28.19 -4.29
N LEU A 21 -2.12 27.93 -3.14
CA LEU A 21 -1.54 28.24 -1.82
C LEU A 21 -0.23 27.48 -1.53
N LEU A 22 -0.11 26.25 -2.04
CA LEU A 22 1.07 25.43 -1.89
C LEU A 22 2.13 25.71 -2.97
N GLY A 23 1.83 26.55 -3.97
CA GLY A 23 2.74 26.81 -5.11
C GLY A 23 3.03 25.58 -5.95
N SER A 24 2.17 24.55 -5.91
CA SER A 24 2.38 23.28 -6.59
C SER A 24 1.61 23.23 -7.91
N THR A 25 2.34 23.02 -9.01
CA THR A 25 1.76 22.83 -10.35
C THR A 25 1.42 21.37 -10.65
N GLU A 26 1.80 20.43 -9.77
CA GLU A 26 1.43 19.02 -9.93
C GLU A 26 -0.02 18.83 -9.51
N LYS A 27 -0.81 18.20 -10.40
CA LYS A 27 -2.18 17.78 -10.08
C LYS A 27 -2.12 16.84 -8.88
N LEU A 28 -2.65 17.29 -7.74
CA LEU A 28 -2.83 16.49 -6.51
C LEU A 28 -3.71 15.22 -6.74
N THR A 29 -4.23 15.03 -7.95
CA THR A 29 -5.34 14.11 -8.24
C THR A 29 -4.95 12.84 -9.00
N SER A 30 -3.69 12.63 -9.38
CA SER A 30 -3.31 11.35 -9.97
C SER A 30 -1.86 10.96 -9.68
N PHE A 31 -1.69 10.18 -8.61
CA PHE A 31 -0.47 9.40 -8.42
C PHE A 31 -0.45 8.28 -9.47
N LYS A 32 0.52 8.34 -10.41
CA LYS A 32 0.83 7.23 -11.30
C LYS A 32 2.08 6.54 -10.72
N PRO A 33 1.95 5.39 -10.04
CA PRO A 33 3.11 4.71 -9.50
C PRO A 33 4.07 4.36 -10.62
N GLU A 34 5.36 4.59 -10.40
CA GLU A 34 6.40 4.01 -11.24
C GLU A 34 6.35 2.48 -11.01
N LEU A 35 6.28 1.70 -12.08
CA LEU A 35 6.19 0.23 -11.97
C LEU A 35 7.61 -0.37 -12.00
N ALA A 36 7.88 -1.29 -11.08
CA ALA A 36 9.11 -2.07 -11.08
C ALA A 36 8.83 -3.45 -11.69
N THR A 37 9.69 -3.87 -12.63
CA THR A 37 9.68 -5.23 -13.17
C THR A 37 10.21 -6.21 -12.13
N ILE A 38 9.47 -7.30 -11.90
CA ILE A 38 9.84 -8.38 -11.00
C ILE A 38 10.46 -9.52 -11.82
N THR A 39 11.53 -10.10 -11.28
CA THR A 39 12.24 -11.26 -11.85
C THR A 39 12.62 -12.22 -10.72
N GLY A 40 12.91 -13.48 -11.06
CA GLY A 40 13.35 -14.49 -10.10
C GLY A 40 12.21 -15.12 -9.28
N GLU A 41 12.54 -15.55 -8.06
CA GLU A 41 11.64 -16.34 -7.21
C GLU A 41 10.47 -15.50 -6.65
N ILE A 42 9.27 -16.08 -6.68
CA ILE A 42 8.08 -15.54 -6.04
C ILE A 42 8.18 -15.84 -4.54
N THR A 43 8.57 -14.83 -3.76
CA THR A 43 8.82 -14.98 -2.31
C THR A 43 7.62 -14.73 -1.42
N ASP A 44 6.59 -14.07 -1.95
CA ASP A 44 5.43 -13.62 -1.18
C ASP A 44 4.16 -13.53 -2.04
N GLU A 45 3.02 -13.30 -1.36
CA GLU A 45 1.71 -13.23 -2.01
C GLU A 45 1.54 -11.99 -2.89
N ASP A 46 2.24 -10.89 -2.63
CA ASP A 46 2.10 -9.67 -3.44
C ASP A 46 2.74 -9.90 -4.82
N ILE A 47 3.93 -10.52 -4.85
CA ILE A 47 4.58 -10.97 -6.10
C ILE A 47 3.74 -12.05 -6.79
N ALA A 48 3.19 -13.00 -6.03
CA ALA A 48 2.33 -14.05 -6.59
C ALA A 48 1.08 -13.48 -7.27
N ASN A 49 0.44 -12.49 -6.64
CA ASN A 49 -0.70 -11.78 -7.23
C ASN A 49 -0.30 -11.02 -8.49
N ALA A 50 0.82 -10.31 -8.48
CA ALA A 50 1.33 -9.63 -9.67
C ALA A 50 1.60 -10.63 -10.81
N ALA A 51 2.28 -11.74 -10.52
CA ALA A 51 2.55 -12.81 -11.49
C ALA A 51 1.25 -13.40 -12.06
N PHE A 52 0.24 -13.65 -11.20
CA PHE A 52 -1.05 -14.15 -11.65
C PHE A 52 -1.76 -13.15 -12.58
N GLN A 53 -1.83 -11.88 -12.20
CA GLN A 53 -2.51 -10.86 -12.99
C GLN A 53 -1.80 -10.59 -14.33
N SER A 54 -0.46 -10.59 -14.35
CA SER A 54 0.33 -10.32 -15.55
C SER A 54 0.45 -11.53 -16.48
N LEU A 55 0.54 -12.75 -15.95
CA LEU A 55 0.84 -13.95 -16.73
C LEU A 55 -0.38 -14.87 -16.91
N PHE A 56 -1.08 -15.19 -15.81
CA PHE A 56 -2.14 -16.20 -15.84
C PHE A 56 -3.48 -15.63 -16.29
N ALA A 57 -3.86 -14.46 -15.79
CA ALA A 57 -5.17 -13.87 -16.11
C ALA A 57 -5.36 -13.65 -17.63
N PRO A 58 -4.38 -13.14 -18.40
CA PRO A 58 -4.49 -13.03 -19.85
C PRO A 58 -4.59 -14.39 -20.54
N HIS A 59 -3.73 -15.34 -20.16
CA HIS A 59 -3.75 -16.71 -20.71
C HIS A 59 -5.10 -17.40 -20.50
N LEU A 60 -5.65 -17.31 -19.29
CA LEU A 60 -6.97 -17.87 -18.98
C LEU A 60 -8.09 -17.15 -19.74
N GLN A 61 -7.99 -15.83 -19.91
CA GLN A 61 -8.97 -15.06 -20.68
C GLN A 61 -8.99 -15.49 -22.15
N GLU A 62 -7.83 -15.74 -22.76
CA GLU A 62 -7.70 -16.24 -24.13
C GLU A 62 -8.25 -17.66 -24.31
N ASN A 63 -8.17 -18.48 -23.25
CA ASN A 63 -8.54 -19.89 -23.26
C ASN A 63 -9.86 -20.18 -22.51
N GLN A 64 -10.79 -19.22 -22.50
CA GLN A 64 -12.15 -19.38 -21.95
C GLN A 64 -12.20 -19.82 -20.47
N GLY A 65 -11.24 -19.36 -19.67
CA GLY A 65 -11.13 -19.67 -18.24
C GLY A 65 -10.51 -21.04 -17.94
N GLN A 66 -9.95 -21.71 -18.94
CA GLN A 66 -9.22 -22.97 -18.80
C GLN A 66 -7.80 -22.81 -19.35
N SER A 67 -6.91 -23.74 -19.03
CA SER A 67 -5.59 -23.80 -19.66
C SER A 67 -5.46 -25.09 -20.45
N PRO A 68 -5.00 -25.04 -21.72
CA PRO A 68 -4.66 -26.25 -22.48
C PRO A 68 -3.36 -26.91 -21.99
N ILE A 69 -2.62 -26.23 -21.11
CA ILE A 69 -1.35 -26.69 -20.54
C ILE A 69 -1.66 -27.39 -19.20
N PRO A 70 -1.43 -28.70 -19.07
CA PRO A 70 -1.80 -29.47 -17.88
C PRO A 70 -1.24 -28.91 -16.57
N GLU A 71 0.03 -28.51 -16.56
CA GLU A 71 0.71 -27.98 -15.39
C GLU A 71 0.07 -26.67 -14.90
N VAL A 72 -0.32 -25.80 -15.84
CA VAL A 72 -1.03 -24.54 -15.54
C VAL A 72 -2.46 -24.82 -15.07
N ALA A 73 -3.13 -25.81 -15.67
CA ALA A 73 -4.47 -26.21 -15.27
C ALA A 73 -4.49 -26.74 -13.83
N SER A 74 -3.57 -27.63 -13.46
CA SER A 74 -3.44 -28.13 -12.10
C SER A 74 -3.16 -27.00 -11.10
N LEU A 75 -2.26 -26.08 -11.45
CA LEU A 75 -1.95 -24.92 -10.60
C LEU A 75 -3.16 -24.01 -10.38
N PHE A 76 -3.95 -23.79 -11.44
CA PHE A 76 -5.17 -23.00 -11.36
C PHE A 76 -6.28 -23.70 -10.56
N GLU A 77 -6.40 -25.03 -10.66
CA GLU A 77 -7.31 -25.83 -9.83
C GLU A 77 -6.92 -25.75 -8.35
N GLU A 78 -5.63 -25.83 -8.02
CA GLU A 78 -5.14 -25.68 -6.65
C GLU A 78 -5.45 -24.28 -6.08
N ILE A 79 -5.24 -23.22 -6.87
CA ILE A 79 -5.56 -21.84 -6.47
C ILE A 79 -7.06 -21.69 -6.18
N GLN A 80 -7.92 -22.26 -7.02
CA GLN A 80 -9.38 -22.23 -6.82
C GLN A 80 -9.82 -23.06 -5.61
N ALA A 81 -9.27 -24.27 -5.45
CA ALA A 81 -9.61 -25.18 -4.36
C ALA A 81 -9.21 -24.61 -2.99
N SER A 82 -8.07 -23.91 -2.94
CA SER A 82 -7.57 -23.28 -1.72
C SER A 82 -8.06 -21.84 -1.51
N ASN A 83 -8.69 -21.24 -2.53
CA ASN A 83 -9.01 -19.82 -2.59
C ASN A 83 -7.79 -18.94 -2.21
N SER A 84 -6.60 -19.34 -2.68
CA SER A 84 -5.32 -18.75 -2.29
C SER A 84 -4.30 -18.80 -3.43
N ILE A 85 -3.50 -17.74 -3.57
CA ILE A 85 -2.42 -17.64 -4.56
C ILE A 85 -1.11 -18.32 -4.11
N GLN A 86 -1.11 -18.90 -2.91
CA GLN A 86 0.04 -19.59 -2.32
C GLN A 86 0.73 -20.63 -3.22
N PRO A 87 0.03 -21.40 -4.10
CA PRO A 87 0.70 -22.36 -4.99
C PRO A 87 1.73 -21.74 -5.97
N LEU A 88 1.70 -20.42 -6.17
CA LEU A 88 2.71 -19.72 -6.97
C LEU A 88 3.99 -19.41 -6.19
N VAL A 89 3.93 -19.35 -4.86
CA VAL A 89 5.09 -19.02 -4.01
C VAL A 89 6.15 -20.13 -4.11
N GLY A 90 7.40 -19.75 -4.30
CA GLY A 90 8.55 -20.65 -4.53
C GLY A 90 8.80 -21.04 -5.99
N LYS A 91 7.95 -20.62 -6.94
CA LYS A 91 8.23 -20.71 -8.38
C LYS A 91 8.97 -19.45 -8.86
N THR A 92 9.65 -19.52 -9.99
CA THR A 92 10.27 -18.33 -10.61
C THR A 92 9.40 -17.72 -11.70
N ILE A 93 9.50 -16.40 -11.89
CA ILE A 93 8.79 -15.68 -12.96
C ILE A 93 9.17 -16.23 -14.34
N GLU A 94 10.44 -16.57 -14.54
CA GLU A 94 10.99 -17.05 -15.80
C GLU A 94 10.46 -18.47 -16.14
N GLU A 95 10.31 -19.34 -15.14
CA GLU A 95 9.68 -20.65 -15.31
C GLU A 95 8.22 -20.51 -15.74
N LEU A 96 7.48 -19.59 -15.12
CA LEU A 96 6.07 -19.34 -15.43
C LEU A 96 5.89 -18.73 -16.83
N GLN A 97 6.75 -17.77 -17.20
CA GLN A 97 6.81 -17.20 -18.55
C GLN A 97 7.11 -18.26 -19.61
N THR A 98 8.08 -19.14 -19.35
CA THR A 98 8.41 -20.27 -20.23
C THR A 98 7.25 -21.23 -20.37
N LEU A 99 6.59 -21.56 -19.25
CA LEU A 99 5.46 -22.47 -19.23
C LEU A 99 4.27 -21.94 -20.02
N LEU A 100 3.99 -20.64 -19.91
CA LEU A 100 2.87 -19.97 -20.59
C LEU A 100 3.24 -19.51 -22.02
N GLY A 101 4.50 -19.58 -22.41
CA GLY A 101 4.97 -19.13 -23.72
C GLY A 101 4.86 -17.61 -23.93
N THR A 102 5.05 -16.83 -22.86
CA THR A 102 4.90 -15.36 -22.85
C THR A 102 6.17 -14.67 -22.36
N ASP A 103 6.44 -13.48 -22.90
CA ASP A 103 7.49 -12.55 -22.45
C ASP A 103 6.90 -11.36 -21.67
N ALA A 104 5.62 -11.44 -21.30
CA ALA A 104 4.94 -10.39 -20.54
C ALA A 104 5.70 -10.05 -19.26
N ALA A 105 5.99 -8.77 -19.06
CA ALA A 105 6.62 -8.28 -17.84
C ALA A 105 5.65 -8.43 -16.65
N VAL A 106 6.16 -8.96 -15.55
CA VAL A 106 5.47 -8.91 -14.27
C VAL A 106 5.86 -7.61 -13.59
N GLU A 107 4.87 -6.74 -13.39
CA GLU A 107 5.08 -5.39 -12.87
C GLU A 107 4.30 -5.21 -11.58
N GLN A 108 4.95 -4.58 -10.59
CA GLN A 108 4.27 -4.09 -9.39
C GLN A 108 4.59 -2.62 -9.18
N PRO A 109 3.71 -1.85 -8.52
CA PRO A 109 4.04 -0.51 -8.05
C PRO A 109 5.37 -0.54 -7.29
N SER A 110 6.35 0.23 -7.74
CA SER A 110 7.56 0.44 -6.97
C SER A 110 7.15 1.07 -5.65
N LEU A 111 7.53 0.41 -4.55
CA LEU A 111 7.23 0.94 -3.22
C LEU A 111 8.08 2.18 -3.03
N ILE A 112 7.45 3.36 -3.11
CA ILE A 112 8.13 4.63 -2.80
C ILE A 112 8.61 4.63 -1.36
N ALA A 113 7.87 3.98 -0.46
CA ALA A 113 8.27 3.78 0.93
C ALA A 113 7.64 2.51 1.51
N LYS A 114 8.39 1.85 2.41
CA LYS A 114 7.97 0.66 3.13
C LYS A 114 7.25 1.03 4.43
N VAL A 115 6.29 0.19 4.82
CA VAL A 115 5.55 0.31 6.07
C VAL A 115 6.38 -0.26 7.23
N ASP A 116 7.41 0.49 7.60
CA ASP A 116 8.32 0.14 8.70
C ASP A 116 7.83 0.66 10.08
N TYR A 117 8.58 0.33 11.14
CA TYR A 117 8.35 0.90 12.46
C TYR A 117 8.49 2.43 12.48
N GLY A 118 7.51 3.10 13.10
CA GLY A 118 7.42 4.54 13.22
C GLY A 118 6.86 5.25 11.99
N THR A 119 6.45 4.52 10.96
CA THR A 119 5.93 5.11 9.73
C THR A 119 4.50 5.65 9.92
N LEU A 120 4.22 6.82 9.33
CA LEU A 120 2.88 7.41 9.24
C LEU A 120 2.25 7.01 7.90
N CYS A 121 1.07 6.41 7.98
CA CYS A 121 0.38 5.85 6.83
C CYS A 121 -1.07 6.36 6.74
N MET A 122 -1.55 6.61 5.53
CA MET A 122 -2.96 6.95 5.29
C MET A 122 -3.84 5.72 5.53
N ALA A 123 -4.88 5.87 6.36
CA ALA A 123 -5.92 4.86 6.48
C ALA A 123 -6.85 4.93 5.26
N ASN A 124 -7.31 3.77 4.81
CA ASN A 124 -8.24 3.63 3.70
C ASN A 124 -9.06 2.34 3.82
N SER A 125 -10.12 2.25 3.01
CA SER A 125 -10.98 1.08 2.86
C SER A 125 -10.73 0.36 1.52
N GLY A 126 -9.58 0.61 0.90
CA GLY A 126 -9.22 0.14 -0.44
C GLY A 126 -8.62 1.24 -1.33
N PRO A 127 -8.15 0.87 -2.54
CA PRO A 127 -7.50 1.79 -3.47
C PRO A 127 -8.36 3.04 -3.75
N GLY A 128 -7.76 4.22 -3.67
CA GLY A 128 -8.42 5.50 -3.98
C GLY A 128 -9.38 6.02 -2.90
N THR A 129 -9.41 5.41 -1.71
CA THR A 129 -10.32 5.82 -0.60
C THR A 129 -9.60 6.51 0.56
N ASN A 130 -8.38 7.03 0.33
CA ASN A 130 -7.67 7.82 1.33
C ASN A 130 -8.50 9.08 1.69
N GLY A 131 -8.67 9.33 2.98
CA GLY A 131 -9.32 10.54 3.51
C GLY A 131 -8.37 11.37 4.37
N SER A 132 -8.81 11.80 5.55
CA SER A 132 -7.97 12.48 6.55
C SER A 132 -7.45 11.56 7.66
N GLN A 133 -7.91 10.31 7.70
CA GLN A 133 -7.51 9.35 8.71
C GLN A 133 -6.11 8.80 8.40
N PHE A 134 -5.29 8.66 9.44
CA PHE A 134 -3.96 8.08 9.36
C PHE A 134 -3.67 7.22 10.59
N PHE A 135 -2.61 6.41 10.51
CA PHE A 135 -2.12 5.60 11.62
C PHE A 135 -0.59 5.65 11.70
N ILE A 136 -0.07 5.34 12.89
CA ILE A 136 1.36 5.19 13.17
C ILE A 136 1.67 3.72 13.38
N VAL A 137 2.70 3.20 12.71
CA VAL A 137 3.11 1.80 12.84
C VAL A 137 3.96 1.63 14.09
N THR A 138 3.44 0.94 15.08
CA THR A 138 4.14 0.69 16.36
C THR A 138 4.77 -0.71 16.46
N LYS A 139 4.50 -1.61 15.50
CA LYS A 139 5.13 -2.93 15.42
C LYS A 139 6.60 -2.79 15.03
N LYS A 140 7.51 -3.33 15.85
CA LYS A 140 8.96 -3.19 15.68
C LYS A 140 9.48 -3.76 14.36
N ASP A 141 8.90 -4.86 13.88
CA ASP A 141 9.28 -5.51 12.62
C ASP A 141 8.65 -4.86 11.38
N GLY A 142 7.93 -3.75 11.58
CA GLY A 142 7.10 -3.14 10.55
C GLY A 142 5.83 -3.94 10.25
N ALA A 143 5.05 -3.44 9.29
CA ALA A 143 3.82 -4.05 8.83
C ALA A 143 3.89 -4.25 7.31
N GLN A 144 4.80 -5.13 6.88
CA GLN A 144 5.09 -5.35 5.45
C GLN A 144 3.87 -5.75 4.62
N TRP A 145 2.88 -6.42 5.23
CA TRP A 145 1.62 -6.78 4.57
C TRP A 145 0.74 -5.59 4.18
N LEU A 146 1.09 -4.37 4.62
CA LEU A 146 0.45 -3.10 4.27
C LEU A 146 1.20 -2.34 3.15
N ASN A 147 2.36 -2.83 2.73
CA ASN A 147 3.12 -2.25 1.61
C ASN A 147 2.25 -2.18 0.36
N GLY A 148 2.29 -1.04 -0.35
CA GLY A 148 1.48 -0.81 -1.56
C GLY A 148 -0.02 -0.64 -1.32
N LYS A 149 -0.53 -0.98 -0.13
CA LYS A 149 -1.95 -0.84 0.26
C LYS A 149 -2.25 0.48 0.96
N HIS A 150 -1.27 1.00 1.70
CA HIS A 150 -1.38 2.28 2.40
C HIS A 150 -0.28 3.24 1.98
N THR A 151 -0.66 4.50 1.74
CA THR A 151 0.31 5.54 1.39
C THR A 151 1.11 5.92 2.62
N VAL A 152 2.41 5.70 2.57
CA VAL A 152 3.37 6.22 3.55
C VAL A 152 3.66 7.69 3.23
N PHE A 153 3.50 8.59 4.20
CA PHE A 153 3.72 10.03 4.00
C PHE A 153 4.63 10.68 5.05
N GLY A 154 5.10 9.92 6.04
CA GLY A 154 6.00 10.45 7.05
C GLY A 154 6.56 9.37 7.96
N LYS A 155 7.42 9.78 8.90
CA LYS A 155 7.98 8.92 9.93
C LYS A 155 8.13 9.69 11.23
N VAL A 156 7.82 9.05 12.35
CA VAL A 156 8.09 9.57 13.69
C VAL A 156 9.60 9.67 13.88
N ILE A 157 10.10 10.88 14.10
CA ILE A 157 11.52 11.15 14.38
C ILE A 157 11.81 11.17 15.89
N GLU A 158 10.84 11.59 16.70
CA GLU A 158 10.91 11.70 18.16
C GLU A 158 9.52 11.41 18.76
N GLY A 159 9.47 10.95 20.02
CA GLY A 159 8.21 10.69 20.72
C GLY A 159 7.55 9.36 20.38
N MET A 160 8.29 8.38 19.87
CA MET A 160 7.74 7.07 19.51
C MET A 160 7.23 6.29 20.73
N GLU A 161 7.83 6.53 21.90
CA GLU A 161 7.36 6.03 23.20
C GLU A 161 5.94 6.50 23.54
N ILE A 162 5.52 7.68 23.06
CA ILE A 162 4.16 8.18 23.24
C ILE A 162 3.19 7.38 22.37
N ALA A 163 3.53 7.12 21.10
CA ALA A 163 2.71 6.27 20.24
C ALA A 163 2.57 4.85 20.81
N GLN A 164 3.63 4.31 21.42
CA GLN A 164 3.60 3.02 22.11
C GLN A 164 2.75 3.04 23.38
N ALA A 165 2.83 4.12 24.17
CA ALA A 165 1.97 4.29 25.34
C ALA A 165 0.49 4.35 24.95
N ILE A 166 0.15 5.08 23.88
CA ILE A 166 -1.21 5.13 23.31
C ILE A 166 -1.69 3.75 22.87
N GLN A 167 -0.84 2.95 22.22
CA GLN A 167 -1.20 1.57 21.83
C GLN A 167 -1.56 0.69 23.04
N GLY A 168 -0.88 0.91 24.17
CA GLY A 168 -0.94 0.09 25.38
C GLY A 168 -2.07 0.42 26.36
N VAL A 169 -2.89 1.43 26.10
CA VAL A 169 -4.03 1.78 26.97
C VAL A 169 -5.09 0.68 27.00
N GLU A 170 -5.97 0.72 28.00
CA GLU A 170 -7.12 -0.19 28.07
C GLU A 170 -8.15 0.12 26.98
N LYS A 171 -8.71 -0.94 26.38
CA LYS A 171 -9.54 -0.84 25.17
C LYS A 171 -10.73 -1.79 25.24
N GLU A 172 -11.85 -1.37 24.67
CA GLU A 172 -13.00 -2.21 24.36
C GLU A 172 -13.25 -2.14 22.85
N ASN A 173 -13.23 -3.28 22.15
CA ASN A 173 -13.39 -3.37 20.69
C ASN A 173 -12.45 -2.41 19.90
N ASP A 174 -11.16 -2.42 20.23
CA ASP A 174 -10.11 -1.54 19.68
C ASP A 174 -10.33 -0.04 19.89
N LYS A 175 -11.32 0.36 20.69
CA LYS A 175 -11.53 1.73 21.14
C LYS A 175 -10.98 1.92 22.56
N PRO A 176 -10.12 2.92 22.81
CA PRO A 176 -9.70 3.27 24.17
C PRO A 176 -10.89 3.53 25.10
N LEU A 177 -10.79 3.09 26.36
CA LEU A 177 -11.81 3.39 27.38
C LEU A 177 -11.85 4.88 27.74
N GLU A 178 -10.68 5.50 27.79
CA GLU A 178 -10.50 6.94 27.94
C GLU A 178 -10.08 7.55 26.61
N ASP A 179 -10.74 8.63 26.20
CA ASP A 179 -10.49 9.27 24.91
C ASP A 179 -9.09 9.90 24.86
N ILE A 180 -8.33 9.56 23.82
CA ILE A 180 -7.03 10.15 23.51
C ILE A 180 -7.21 11.05 22.29
N SER A 181 -6.88 12.33 22.45
CA SER A 181 -7.14 13.35 21.41
C SER A 181 -5.88 14.13 21.05
N ILE A 182 -5.78 14.47 19.77
CA ILE A 182 -4.78 15.44 19.27
C ILE A 182 -5.32 16.83 19.60
N VAL A 183 -4.62 17.55 20.48
CA VAL A 183 -5.03 18.91 20.90
C VAL A 183 -4.68 19.95 19.85
N ASN A 184 -3.48 19.86 19.27
CA ASN A 184 -2.98 20.79 18.27
C ASN A 184 -1.94 20.12 17.37
N ILE A 185 -1.77 20.66 16.16
CA ILE A 185 -0.71 20.26 15.22
C ILE A 185 0.07 21.52 14.86
N THR A 186 1.38 21.50 15.06
CA THR A 186 2.30 22.56 14.62
C THR A 186 3.05 22.06 13.39
N ILE A 187 3.01 22.85 12.32
CA ILE A 187 3.71 22.56 11.07
C ILE A 187 4.93 23.46 11.00
N GLU A 188 6.12 22.85 11.05
CA GLU A 188 7.39 23.53 10.87
C GLU A 188 7.92 23.23 9.48
N ARG A 189 8.27 24.29 8.74
CA ARG A 189 9.03 24.13 7.49
C ARG A 189 10.49 23.99 7.86
N ILE A 190 11.06 22.86 7.50
CA ILE A 190 12.48 22.53 7.66
C ILE A 190 13.22 22.90 6.37
#